data_AF-A0A923CDN6-F1
#
_entry.id   AF-A0A923CDN6-F1
#
_cell.length_a   1.000
_cell.length_b   1.000
_cell.length_c   1.000
_cell.angle_alpha   90.00
_cell.angle_beta   90.00
_cell.angle_gamma   90.00
#
_symmetry.space_group_name_H-M   'P 1'
#
loop_
_entity.id
_entity.type
_entity.pdbx_description
1 polymer ?
#
loop_
_entity_poly.entity_id
_entity_poly.type
_entity_poly.pdbx_seq_one_letter_code
_entity_poly.pdbx_strand_id
1 'polypeptide(L)'
;MAGEELFKTAPREVVDYFDRRPSKPSFRWDEVAPREHALQFTVARTAGFDVLDDIRAATRKAVVERIPFEQFRDELVPLLKSKGWWGERKVTDPRTGEIAKVQLGSLRRLDLIYDANIRTAEAAGDWARIQRVKEVLPYLEYLTSVSERKRPLHLSWVGTTLPVDDSWWATHYPPNGWRCKCRVRSRAEPREGASTTRPPSNARPWTNGTTGETRLVPAGIDPGWDHNPGRAREQLVS
;
A
#
# COMPACT_ATOMS: atom_id res chain seq x y z
N MET A 1 4.46 25.22 -22.15
CA MET A 1 3.78 23.97 -22.54
C MET A 1 4.37 22.71 -21.89
N ALA A 2 5.70 22.57 -21.69
CA ALA A 2 6.28 21.37 -21.05
C ALA A 2 6.01 21.23 -19.53
N GLY A 3 5.74 22.33 -18.82
CA GLY A 3 5.49 22.34 -17.37
C GLY A 3 4.13 21.79 -16.93
N GLU A 4 3.12 21.85 -17.79
CA GLU A 4 1.75 21.40 -17.47
C GLU A 4 1.61 19.88 -17.60
N GLU A 5 2.31 19.26 -18.56
CA GLU A 5 2.36 17.79 -18.73
C GLU A 5 3.03 17.09 -17.53
N LEU A 6 4.00 17.75 -16.87
CA LEU A 6 4.75 17.20 -15.73
C LEU A 6 3.86 16.84 -14.52
N PHE A 7 2.67 17.43 -14.40
CA PHE A 7 1.73 17.13 -13.31
C PHE A 7 0.56 16.25 -13.73
N LYS A 8 0.33 16.06 -15.03
CA LYS A 8 -0.74 15.22 -15.58
C LYS A 8 -0.48 13.74 -15.34
N THR A 9 0.79 13.33 -15.37
CA THR A 9 1.18 11.94 -15.11
C THR A 9 2.08 11.78 -13.90
N ALA A 10 2.05 10.61 -13.26
CA ALA A 10 2.92 10.31 -12.13
C ALA A 10 4.41 10.29 -12.51
N PRO A 11 5.31 10.66 -11.58
CA PRO A 11 6.75 10.54 -11.78
C PRO A 11 7.16 9.11 -12.12
N ARG A 12 8.24 8.96 -12.91
CA ARG A 12 8.73 7.65 -13.36
C ARG A 12 8.96 6.67 -12.21
N GLU A 13 9.47 7.13 -11.07
CA GLU A 13 9.70 6.31 -9.89
C GLU A 13 8.43 5.67 -9.30
N VAL A 14 7.29 6.32 -9.44
CA VAL A 14 5.98 5.82 -9.00
C VAL A 14 5.49 4.75 -9.99
N VAL A 15 5.60 5.03 -11.29
CA VAL A 15 5.19 4.11 -12.36
C VAL A 15 6.05 2.84 -12.35
N ASP A 16 7.38 2.98 -12.26
CA ASP A 16 8.33 1.87 -12.23
C ASP A 16 8.05 0.91 -11.06
N TYR A 17 7.67 1.45 -9.89
CA TYR A 17 7.29 0.61 -8.74
C TYR A 17 6.04 -0.21 -9.05
N PHE A 18 5.02 0.39 -9.64
CA PHE A 18 3.78 -0.32 -9.95
C PHE A 18 4.01 -1.40 -11.00
N ASP A 19 4.70 -1.08 -12.10
CA ASP A 19 4.85 -1.96 -13.25
C ASP A 19 5.65 -3.24 -12.94
N ARG A 20 6.60 -3.14 -12.00
CA ARG A 20 7.46 -4.27 -11.61
C ARG A 20 6.80 -5.27 -10.65
N ARG A 21 5.63 -4.96 -10.08
CA ARG A 21 4.91 -5.91 -9.20
C ARG A 21 4.15 -6.93 -10.06
N PRO A 22 4.53 -8.22 -10.08
CA PRO A 22 3.82 -9.23 -10.88
C PRO A 22 2.38 -9.44 -10.39
N SER A 23 1.47 -9.80 -11.29
CA SER A 23 0.10 -10.22 -10.95
C SER A 23 0.16 -11.63 -10.36
N LYS A 24 -0.50 -11.86 -9.22
CA LYS A 24 -0.75 -13.22 -8.71
C LYS A 24 -2.22 -13.34 -8.30
N PRO A 25 -3.01 -14.20 -8.98
CA PRO A 25 -4.38 -14.48 -8.54
C PRO A 25 -4.38 -15.07 -7.13
N SER A 26 -5.36 -14.70 -6.30
CA SER A 26 -5.60 -15.37 -5.03
C SER A 26 -7.10 -15.65 -4.86
N PHE A 27 -7.44 -16.75 -4.18
CA PHE A 27 -8.83 -17.09 -3.89
C PHE A 27 -9.29 -16.39 -2.60
N ARG A 28 -8.38 -16.18 -1.64
CA ARG A 28 -8.64 -15.40 -0.42
C ARG A 28 -7.63 -14.27 -0.24
N TRP A 29 -7.96 -13.29 0.59
CA TRP A 29 -7.08 -12.13 0.83
C TRP A 29 -5.97 -12.48 1.81
N ASP A 30 -6.27 -13.40 2.72
CA ASP A 30 -5.43 -14.00 3.74
C ASP A 30 -4.52 -15.14 3.23
N GLU A 31 -4.72 -15.60 1.99
CA GLU A 31 -3.81 -16.51 1.26
C GLU A 31 -2.58 -15.79 0.72
N VAL A 32 -2.69 -14.47 0.49
CA VAL A 32 -1.57 -13.63 0.12
C VAL A 32 -0.92 -13.24 1.42
N ALA A 33 0.29 -13.73 1.67
CA ALA A 33 0.99 -13.36 2.87
C ALA A 33 1.06 -11.81 2.93
N PRO A 34 0.94 -11.20 4.12
CA PRO A 34 1.16 -9.77 4.32
C PRO A 34 2.35 -9.16 3.54
N ARG A 35 3.43 -9.92 3.33
CA ARG A 35 4.59 -9.55 2.50
C ARG A 35 4.37 -9.66 0.98
N GLU A 36 3.50 -10.56 0.53
CA GLU A 36 3.17 -10.72 -0.89
C GLU A 36 2.31 -9.55 -1.40
N HIS A 37 1.48 -8.90 -0.57
CA HIS A 37 0.78 -7.65 -0.91
C HIS A 37 1.74 -6.48 -1.24
N ALA A 38 2.93 -6.47 -0.63
CA ALA A 38 3.98 -5.48 -0.87
C ALA A 38 4.69 -5.66 -2.23
N LEU A 39 4.81 -6.92 -2.65
CA LEU A 39 5.65 -7.35 -3.77
C LEU A 39 4.84 -7.69 -5.02
N GLN A 40 3.54 -7.97 -4.88
CA GLN A 40 2.69 -8.47 -5.95
C GLN A 40 1.36 -7.73 -6.00
N PHE A 41 0.81 -7.59 -7.21
CA PHE A 41 -0.55 -7.13 -7.38
C PHE A 41 -1.50 -8.32 -7.23
N THR A 42 -2.19 -8.38 -6.11
CA THR A 42 -3.16 -9.44 -5.82
C THR A 42 -4.51 -8.86 -5.45
N VAL A 43 -5.56 -9.51 -5.94
CA VAL A 43 -6.94 -9.22 -5.55
C VAL A 43 -7.58 -10.55 -5.22
N ALA A 44 -8.06 -10.71 -3.98
CA ALA A 44 -8.69 -11.96 -3.58
C ALA A 44 -9.91 -12.33 -4.43
N ARG A 45 -10.24 -13.61 -4.52
CA ARG A 45 -11.41 -14.12 -5.24
C ARG A 45 -11.45 -13.72 -6.71
N THR A 46 -10.30 -13.42 -7.32
CA THR A 46 -10.20 -13.30 -8.78
C THR A 46 -9.85 -14.63 -9.44
N ALA A 47 -9.36 -15.61 -8.68
CA ALA A 47 -9.22 -16.97 -9.19
C ALA A 47 -10.60 -17.49 -9.67
N GLY A 48 -10.67 -17.91 -10.94
CA GLY A 48 -11.91 -18.30 -11.61
C GLY A 48 -12.67 -17.15 -12.31
N PHE A 49 -12.15 -15.92 -12.24
CA PHE A 49 -12.68 -14.76 -12.96
C PHE A 49 -11.55 -14.09 -13.76
N ASP A 50 -11.80 -13.81 -15.04
CA ASP A 50 -10.86 -13.09 -15.91
C ASP A 50 -10.84 -11.59 -15.59
N VAL A 51 -10.57 -11.19 -14.34
CA VAL A 51 -10.69 -9.79 -13.88
C VAL A 51 -9.44 -9.23 -13.24
N LEU A 52 -8.46 -10.07 -12.89
CA LEU A 52 -7.26 -9.59 -12.17
C LEU A 52 -6.48 -8.58 -13.01
N ASP A 53 -6.27 -8.89 -14.29
CA ASP A 53 -5.53 -8.01 -15.19
C ASP A 53 -6.31 -6.75 -15.54
N ASP A 54 -7.65 -6.80 -15.58
CA ASP A 54 -8.49 -5.60 -15.73
C ASP A 54 -8.33 -4.66 -14.53
N ILE A 55 -8.40 -5.20 -13.31
CA ILE A 55 -8.23 -4.40 -12.09
C ILE A 55 -6.80 -3.85 -12.03
N ARG A 56 -5.80 -4.65 -12.43
CA ARG A 56 -4.40 -4.19 -12.52
C ARG A 56 -4.25 -3.06 -13.53
N ALA A 57 -4.81 -3.21 -14.73
CA ALA A 57 -4.73 -2.21 -15.79
C ALA A 57 -5.42 -0.90 -15.38
N ALA A 58 -6.62 -0.98 -14.79
CA ALA A 58 -7.33 0.18 -14.27
C ALA A 58 -6.54 0.86 -13.13
N THR A 59 -5.94 0.07 -12.23
CA THR A 59 -5.13 0.61 -11.13
C THR A 59 -3.85 1.26 -11.66
N ARG A 60 -3.20 0.64 -12.66
CA ARG A 60 -2.06 1.24 -13.36
C ARG A 60 -2.43 2.58 -13.97
N LYS A 61 -3.56 2.63 -14.70
CA LYS A 61 -4.08 3.86 -15.29
C LYS A 61 -4.30 4.93 -14.22
N ALA A 62 -4.91 4.57 -13.09
CA ALA A 62 -5.09 5.47 -11.97
C ALA A 62 -3.78 5.98 -11.35
N VAL A 63 -2.77 5.12 -11.22
CA VAL A 63 -1.42 5.52 -10.76
C VAL A 63 -0.77 6.47 -11.74
N VAL A 64 -0.75 6.11 -13.04
CA VAL A 64 -0.03 6.85 -14.08
C VAL A 64 -0.71 8.18 -14.37
N GLU A 65 -2.03 8.20 -14.54
CA GLU A 65 -2.80 9.37 -14.98
C GLU A 65 -3.43 10.14 -13.82
N ARG A 66 -3.19 9.70 -12.56
CA ARG A 66 -3.73 10.33 -11.34
C ARG A 66 -5.26 10.48 -11.36
N ILE A 67 -5.93 9.50 -11.94
CA ILE A 67 -7.39 9.47 -12.08
C ILE A 67 -8.05 9.39 -10.70
N PRO A 68 -9.04 10.24 -10.37
CA PRO A 68 -9.73 10.19 -9.09
C PRO A 68 -10.56 8.90 -8.93
N PHE A 69 -10.86 8.53 -7.68
CA PHE A 69 -11.55 7.27 -7.38
C PHE A 69 -12.92 7.16 -8.07
N GLU A 70 -13.64 8.26 -8.22
CA GLU A 70 -14.95 8.31 -8.88
C GLU A 70 -14.84 7.80 -10.32
N GLN A 71 -13.88 8.32 -11.09
CA GLN A 71 -13.64 7.90 -12.46
C GLN A 71 -13.10 6.47 -12.53
N PHE A 72 -12.17 6.09 -11.65
CA PHE A 72 -11.68 4.70 -11.55
C PHE A 72 -12.83 3.71 -11.33
N ARG A 73 -13.76 4.04 -10.42
CA ARG A 73 -14.96 3.25 -10.14
C ARG A 73 -15.89 3.21 -11.34
N ASP A 74 -16.19 4.35 -11.94
CA ASP A 74 -17.20 4.46 -13.00
C ASP A 74 -16.75 3.73 -14.28
N GLU A 75 -15.45 3.70 -14.56
CA GLU A 75 -14.86 2.92 -15.66
C GLU A 75 -14.82 1.41 -15.35
N LEU A 76 -14.40 1.01 -14.15
CA LEU A 76 -14.11 -0.39 -13.82
C LEU A 76 -15.35 -1.21 -13.42
N VAL A 77 -16.32 -0.61 -12.74
CA VAL A 77 -17.50 -1.33 -12.22
C VAL A 77 -18.33 -2.00 -13.32
N PRO A 78 -18.65 -1.36 -14.47
CA PRO A 78 -19.38 -2.00 -15.56
C PRO A 78 -18.67 -3.25 -16.10
N LEU A 79 -17.36 -3.18 -16.28
CA LEU A 79 -16.52 -4.29 -16.76
C LEU A 79 -16.52 -5.46 -15.77
N LEU A 80 -16.36 -5.19 -14.47
CA LEU A 80 -16.38 -6.24 -13.45
C LEU A 80 -17.76 -6.90 -13.34
N LYS A 81 -18.83 -6.14 -13.53
CA LYS A 81 -20.20 -6.68 -13.58
C LYS A 81 -20.40 -7.58 -14.80
N SER A 82 -19.95 -7.17 -15.99
CA SER A 82 -20.10 -7.98 -17.21
C SER A 82 -19.31 -9.29 -17.13
N LYS A 83 -18.17 -9.28 -16.43
CA LYS A 83 -17.36 -10.47 -16.15
C LYS A 83 -17.85 -11.28 -14.92
N GLY A 84 -19.00 -10.92 -14.35
CA GLY A 84 -19.63 -11.67 -13.25
C GLY A 84 -18.98 -11.48 -11.87
N TRP A 85 -17.96 -10.62 -11.75
CA TRP A 85 -17.24 -10.36 -10.51
C TRP A 85 -17.83 -9.17 -9.74
N TRP A 86 -19.10 -9.26 -9.34
CA TRP A 86 -19.75 -8.18 -8.57
C TRP A 86 -20.80 -8.68 -7.58
N GLY A 87 -20.85 -8.04 -6.42
CA GLY A 87 -21.84 -8.33 -5.39
C GLY A 87 -21.57 -9.65 -4.66
N GLU A 88 -22.62 -10.19 -4.06
CA GLU A 88 -22.59 -11.50 -3.43
C GLU A 88 -22.83 -12.61 -4.46
N ARG A 89 -22.02 -13.67 -4.37
CA ARG A 89 -22.15 -14.88 -5.19
C ARG A 89 -21.95 -16.11 -4.34
N LYS A 90 -22.57 -17.22 -4.74
CA LYS A 90 -22.22 -18.55 -4.24
C LYS A 90 -21.03 -19.04 -5.06
N VAL A 91 -19.91 -19.29 -4.40
CA VAL A 91 -18.69 -19.79 -5.03
C VAL A 91 -18.26 -21.05 -4.31
N THR A 92 -17.86 -22.06 -5.07
CA THR A 92 -17.30 -23.30 -4.53
C THR A 92 -15.84 -23.05 -4.17
N ASP A 93 -15.47 -23.31 -2.92
CA ASP A 93 -14.08 -23.29 -2.49
C ASP A 93 -13.34 -24.45 -3.17
N PRO A 94 -12.30 -24.19 -4.01
CA PRO A 94 -11.62 -25.25 -4.74
C PRO A 94 -10.81 -26.19 -3.83
N ARG A 95 -10.54 -25.80 -2.59
CA ARG A 95 -9.78 -26.60 -1.61
C ARG A 95 -10.69 -27.50 -0.78
N THR A 96 -11.89 -27.03 -0.41
CA THR A 96 -12.81 -27.80 0.46
C THR A 96 -14.00 -28.39 -0.30
N GLY A 97 -14.31 -27.90 -1.49
CA GLY A 97 -15.51 -28.27 -2.26
C GLY A 97 -16.80 -27.64 -1.72
N GLU A 98 -16.73 -26.83 -0.67
CA GLU A 98 -17.91 -26.23 -0.03
C GLU A 98 -18.42 -25.02 -0.81
N ILE A 99 -19.75 -24.88 -0.90
CA ILE A 99 -20.38 -23.70 -1.48
C ILE A 99 -20.53 -22.64 -0.40
N ALA A 100 -19.74 -21.56 -0.51
CA ALA A 100 -19.82 -20.42 0.39
C ALA A 100 -20.46 -19.21 -0.31
N LYS A 101 -21.29 -18.47 0.42
CA LYS A 101 -21.74 -17.15 -0.02
C LYS A 101 -20.62 -16.15 0.23
N VAL A 102 -20.09 -15.57 -0.84
CA VAL A 102 -18.92 -14.69 -0.84
C VAL A 102 -19.24 -13.34 -1.44
N GLN A 103 -18.75 -12.28 -0.81
CA GLN A 103 -18.65 -10.97 -1.46
C GLN A 103 -17.47 -10.99 -2.45
N LEU A 104 -17.74 -10.72 -3.73
CA LEU A 104 -16.74 -10.52 -4.79
C LEU A 104 -16.32 -9.05 -4.86
N GLY A 105 -16.66 -8.34 -5.94
CA GLY A 105 -16.52 -6.89 -6.07
C GLY A 105 -17.54 -6.12 -5.25
N SER A 106 -17.13 -4.97 -4.71
CA SER A 106 -17.99 -3.96 -4.09
C SER A 106 -17.32 -2.59 -4.17
N LEU A 107 -18.08 -1.51 -4.03
CA LEU A 107 -17.53 -0.15 -4.03
C LEU A 107 -16.47 0.05 -2.95
N ARG A 108 -16.76 -0.41 -1.71
CA ARG A 108 -15.82 -0.36 -0.59
C ARG A 108 -14.53 -1.12 -0.89
N ARG A 109 -14.64 -2.24 -1.61
CA ARG A 109 -13.49 -3.06 -1.97
C ARG A 109 -12.63 -2.39 -3.04
N LEU A 110 -13.25 -1.82 -4.06
CA LEU A 110 -12.54 -1.06 -5.08
C LEU A 110 -11.84 0.16 -4.50
N ASP A 111 -12.48 0.87 -3.57
CA ASP A 111 -11.88 1.99 -2.84
C ASP A 111 -10.62 1.57 -2.09
N LEU A 112 -10.64 0.42 -1.40
CA LEU A 112 -9.46 -0.10 -0.70
C LEU A 112 -8.34 -0.51 -1.67
N ILE A 113 -8.66 -1.14 -2.80
CA ILE A 113 -7.68 -1.52 -3.82
C ILE A 113 -7.02 -0.26 -4.40
N TYR A 114 -7.84 0.74 -4.75
CA TYR A 114 -7.39 2.02 -5.27
C TYR A 114 -6.49 2.73 -4.24
N ASP A 115 -6.98 2.98 -3.02
CA ASP A 115 -6.27 3.74 -1.99
C ASP A 115 -4.94 3.07 -1.62
N ALA A 116 -4.93 1.74 -1.44
CA ALA A 116 -3.72 1.01 -1.10
C ALA A 116 -2.66 1.09 -2.19
N ASN A 117 -3.04 0.85 -3.45
CA ASN A 117 -2.07 0.83 -4.54
C ASN A 117 -1.51 2.21 -4.87
N ILE A 118 -2.36 3.24 -4.89
CA ILE A 118 -1.95 4.62 -5.16
C ILE A 118 -0.99 5.10 -4.09
N ARG A 119 -1.34 4.94 -2.80
CA ARG A 119 -0.50 5.39 -1.69
C ARG A 119 0.85 4.69 -1.63
N THR A 120 0.85 3.38 -1.83
CA THR A 120 2.09 2.59 -1.79
C THR A 120 3.00 2.94 -2.97
N ALA A 121 2.44 3.17 -4.16
CA ALA A 121 3.21 3.63 -5.32
C ALA A 121 3.78 5.04 -5.12
N GLU A 122 2.98 5.99 -4.60
CA GLU A 122 3.46 7.32 -4.24
C GLU A 122 4.59 7.25 -3.21
N ALA A 123 4.40 6.47 -2.14
CA ALA A 123 5.40 6.31 -1.08
C ALA A 123 6.72 5.71 -1.61
N ALA A 124 6.66 4.74 -2.52
CA ALA A 124 7.85 4.18 -3.16
C ALA A 124 8.57 5.22 -4.04
N GLY A 125 7.81 6.07 -4.74
CA GLY A 125 8.37 7.19 -5.50
C GLY A 125 9.02 8.24 -4.59
N ASP A 126 8.35 8.61 -3.51
CA ASP A 126 8.86 9.55 -2.50
C ASP A 126 10.15 9.03 -1.88
N TRP A 127 10.23 7.74 -1.54
CA TRP A 127 11.46 7.12 -1.05
C TRP A 127 12.62 7.22 -2.04
N ALA A 128 12.36 6.96 -3.32
CA ALA A 128 13.40 7.10 -4.35
C ALA A 128 13.90 8.54 -4.47
N ARG A 129 13.03 9.54 -4.27
CA ARG A 129 13.43 10.96 -4.22
C ARG A 129 14.26 11.25 -2.98
N ILE A 130 13.82 10.76 -1.82
CA ILE A 130 14.54 10.85 -0.54
C ILE A 130 15.97 10.31 -0.69
N GLN A 131 16.13 9.12 -1.25
CA GLN A 131 17.45 8.50 -1.43
C GLN A 131 18.37 9.34 -2.33
N ARG A 132 17.83 10.04 -3.35
CA ARG A 132 18.63 10.91 -4.22
C ARG A 132 19.15 12.18 -3.54
N VAL A 133 18.46 12.66 -2.51
CA VAL A 133 18.78 13.94 -1.85
C VAL A 133 19.33 13.77 -0.44
N LYS A 134 19.51 12.54 0.05
CA LYS A 134 19.88 12.27 1.45
C LYS A 134 21.23 12.85 1.86
N GLU A 135 22.15 13.07 0.93
CA GLU A 135 23.42 13.74 1.22
C GLU A 135 23.23 15.20 1.68
N VAL A 136 22.17 15.87 1.22
CA VAL A 136 21.84 17.26 1.57
C VAL A 136 20.72 17.32 2.62
N LEU A 137 19.80 16.36 2.60
CA LEU A 137 18.68 16.23 3.52
C LEU A 137 18.71 14.86 4.23
N PRO A 138 19.68 14.63 5.15
CA PRO A 138 19.97 13.31 5.70
C PRO A 138 18.95 12.80 6.71
N TYR A 139 17.96 13.60 7.12
CA TYR A 139 16.96 13.21 8.11
C TYR A 139 15.55 13.12 7.50
N LEU A 140 14.73 12.25 8.09
CA LEU A 140 13.30 12.16 7.83
C LEU A 140 12.52 12.49 9.11
N GLU A 141 11.54 13.37 9.00
CA GLU A 141 10.59 13.70 10.06
C GLU A 141 9.25 13.00 9.79
N TYR A 142 8.71 12.25 10.77
CA TYR A 142 7.38 11.66 10.70
C TYR A 142 6.29 12.73 10.94
N LEU A 143 5.33 12.86 10.02
CA LEU A 143 4.33 13.91 10.05
C LEU A 143 2.96 13.44 10.56
N THR A 144 2.19 14.40 11.07
CA THR A 144 0.78 14.20 11.42
C THR A 144 -0.03 13.78 10.19
N SER A 145 -0.86 12.75 10.37
CA SER A 145 -1.81 12.29 9.36
C SER A 145 -2.86 13.36 9.05
N VAL A 146 -3.26 13.48 7.78
CA VAL A 146 -4.43 14.27 7.35
C VAL A 146 -5.75 13.49 7.48
N SER A 147 -5.73 12.29 8.09
CA SER A 147 -6.95 11.55 8.39
C SER A 147 -7.80 12.29 9.42
N GLU A 148 -9.13 12.25 9.24
CA GLU A 148 -10.11 12.72 10.22
C GLU A 148 -9.95 11.94 11.53
N ARG A 149 -9.91 10.60 11.44
CA ARG A 149 -9.64 9.70 12.56
C ARG A 149 -8.18 9.30 12.54
N LYS A 150 -7.39 9.88 13.44
CA LYS A 150 -5.95 9.61 13.57
C LYS A 150 -5.72 8.46 14.54
N ARG A 151 -4.84 7.51 14.19
CA ARG A 151 -4.47 6.40 15.08
C ARG A 151 -3.63 6.95 16.24
N PRO A 152 -4.00 6.73 17.51
CA PRO A 152 -3.27 7.30 18.65
C PRO A 152 -1.77 6.98 18.66
N LEU A 153 -1.38 5.75 18.32
CA LEU A 153 0.04 5.39 18.28
C LEU A 153 0.82 6.10 17.16
N HIS A 154 0.16 6.44 16.04
CA HIS A 154 0.81 7.22 14.99
C HIS A 154 1.03 8.67 15.43
N LEU A 155 0.17 9.20 16.31
CA LEU A 155 0.36 10.52 16.90
C LEU A 155 1.59 10.56 17.81
N SER A 156 1.87 9.49 18.56
CA SER A 156 3.10 9.42 19.37
C SER A 156 4.39 9.35 18.55
N TRP A 157 4.31 9.08 17.25
CA TRP A 157 5.47 9.09 16.35
C TRP A 157 5.70 10.45 15.69
N VAL A 158 4.72 11.36 15.73
CA VAL A 158 4.84 12.67 15.09
C VAL A 158 6.03 13.45 15.65
N GLY A 159 6.85 13.99 14.74
CA GLY A 159 8.06 14.73 15.09
C GLY A 159 9.28 13.85 15.37
N THR A 160 9.15 12.52 15.32
CA THR A 160 10.29 11.60 15.27
C THR A 160 11.12 11.95 14.03
N THR A 161 12.38 12.33 14.26
CA THR A 161 13.31 12.76 13.22
C THR A 161 14.57 11.92 13.28
N LEU A 162 14.74 11.02 12.33
CA LEU A 162 15.82 10.04 12.30
C LEU A 162 16.58 10.13 10.98
N PRO A 163 17.87 9.73 10.92
CA PRO A 163 18.58 9.59 9.66
C PRO A 163 17.79 8.76 8.63
N VAL A 164 17.91 9.08 7.35
CA VAL A 164 17.24 8.36 6.25
C VAL A 164 17.54 6.86 6.29
N ASP A 165 18.77 6.48 6.64
CA ASP A 165 19.23 5.09 6.66
C ASP A 165 18.92 4.36 7.99
N ASP A 166 18.24 5.03 8.93
CA ASP A 166 17.84 4.44 10.19
C ASP A 166 16.91 3.22 9.98
N SER A 167 17.17 2.14 10.71
CA SER A 167 16.43 0.87 10.55
C SER A 167 14.96 0.99 10.93
N TRP A 168 14.55 2.00 11.70
CA TRP A 168 13.16 2.25 12.04
C TRP A 168 12.29 2.47 10.78
N TRP A 169 12.85 3.11 9.76
CA TRP A 169 12.19 3.32 8.46
C TRP A 169 11.98 2.03 7.66
N ALA A 170 12.57 0.90 8.04
CA ALA A 170 12.31 -0.37 7.38
C ALA A 170 10.87 -0.85 7.58
N THR A 171 10.25 -0.48 8.71
CA THR A 171 8.89 -0.92 9.06
C THR A 171 7.93 0.24 9.32
N HIS A 172 8.41 1.42 9.75
CA HIS A 172 7.55 2.55 10.14
C HIS A 172 7.47 3.66 9.07
N TYR A 173 8.02 3.43 7.88
CA TYR A 173 7.86 4.34 6.75
C TYR A 173 6.44 4.22 6.17
N PRO A 174 5.61 5.29 6.20
CA PRO A 174 4.22 5.23 5.75
C PRO A 174 4.07 4.82 4.27
N PRO A 175 2.93 4.22 3.89
CA PRO A 175 1.76 3.92 4.71
C PRO A 175 1.97 2.75 5.69
N ASN A 176 1.60 2.97 6.96
CA ASN A 176 1.72 1.98 8.05
C ASN A 176 0.44 1.13 8.24
N GLY A 177 -0.45 1.13 7.26
CA GLY A 177 -1.73 0.42 7.36
C GLY A 177 -2.76 0.87 6.34
N TRP A 178 -3.89 0.17 6.32
CA TRP A 178 -5.02 0.50 5.45
C TRP A 178 -5.49 1.93 5.73
N ARG A 179 -5.73 2.70 4.66
CA ARG A 179 -6.15 4.11 4.74
C ARG A 179 -5.22 5.01 5.56
N CYS A 180 -3.95 4.63 5.72
CA CYS A 180 -2.96 5.47 6.39
C CYS A 180 -2.68 6.72 5.54
N LYS A 181 -2.86 7.91 6.13
CA LYS A 181 -2.56 9.21 5.50
C LYS A 181 -1.37 9.92 6.14
N CYS A 182 -0.53 9.19 6.89
CA CYS A 182 0.74 9.70 7.41
C CYS A 182 1.73 9.90 6.26
N ARG A 183 2.65 10.84 6.41
CA ARG A 183 3.74 11.12 5.46
C ARG A 183 5.03 11.38 6.23
N VAL A 184 6.15 11.41 5.53
CA VAL A 184 7.42 11.91 6.07
C VAL A 184 7.88 13.14 5.29
N ARG A 185 8.85 13.86 5.84
CA ARG A 185 9.51 14.99 5.18
C ARG A 185 11.01 14.95 5.39
N SER A 186 11.76 15.12 4.30
CA SER A 186 13.21 15.27 4.35
C SER A 186 13.62 16.58 5.02
N ARG A 187 14.69 16.52 5.82
CA ARG A 187 15.25 17.63 6.58
C ARG A 187 16.77 17.63 6.49
N ALA A 188 17.37 18.82 6.42
CA ALA A 188 18.81 19.01 6.55
C ALA A 188 19.29 18.66 7.96
N GLU A 189 18.49 19.06 8.96
CA GLU A 189 18.74 18.85 10.39
C GLU A 189 17.43 18.60 11.14
N PRO A 190 17.46 17.91 12.30
CA PRO A 190 16.30 17.82 13.17
C PRO A 190 15.84 19.20 13.64
N ARG A 191 14.52 19.44 13.65
CA ARG A 191 13.98 20.68 14.25
C ARG A 191 14.29 20.74 15.74
N GLU A 192 14.38 21.95 16.29
CA GLU A 192 14.46 22.13 17.74
C GLU A 192 13.27 21.43 18.43
N GLY A 193 13.56 20.63 19.47
CA GLY A 193 12.57 19.81 20.15
C GLY A 193 12.07 18.57 19.39
N ALA A 194 12.70 18.21 18.26
CA ALA A 194 12.43 16.92 17.61
C ALA A 194 12.86 15.74 18.50
N SER A 195 12.10 14.64 18.45
CA SER A 195 12.58 13.38 19.00
C SER A 195 13.57 12.75 18.02
N THR A 196 14.84 12.68 18.38
CA THR A 196 15.89 11.99 17.59
C THR A 196 16.15 10.57 18.07
N THR A 197 15.34 10.08 19.00
CA THR A 197 15.41 8.71 19.51
C THR A 197 14.36 7.84 18.83
N ARG A 198 14.74 6.61 18.48
CA ARG A 198 13.82 5.62 17.89
C ARG A 198 12.68 5.31 18.85
N PRO A 199 11.42 5.51 18.45
CA PRO A 199 10.28 4.99 19.20
C PRO A 199 10.34 3.46 19.25
N PRO A 200 10.00 2.84 20.39
CA PRO A 200 9.98 1.39 20.49
C PRO A 200 8.90 0.82 19.55
N SER A 201 9.24 -0.21 18.79
CA SER A 201 8.31 -0.85 17.86
C SER A 201 7.30 -1.77 18.54
N ASN A 202 7.61 -2.26 19.76
CA ASN A 202 6.77 -3.12 20.60
C ASN A 202 5.95 -4.15 19.81
N ALA A 203 6.62 -5.17 19.28
CA ALA A 203 5.94 -6.15 18.44
C ALA A 203 4.84 -6.90 19.22
N ARG A 204 3.70 -7.09 18.56
CA ARG A 204 2.55 -7.84 19.08
C ARG A 204 2.31 -9.08 18.23
N PRO A 205 1.83 -10.18 18.81
CA PRO A 205 1.37 -11.31 18.02
C PRO A 205 0.15 -10.91 17.18
N TRP A 206 0.11 -11.39 15.95
CA TRP A 206 -1.06 -11.38 15.09
C TRP A 206 -1.19 -12.76 14.47
N THR A 207 -2.38 -13.35 14.59
CA THR A 207 -2.71 -14.65 14.01
C THR A 207 -3.55 -14.45 12.77
N ASN A 208 -3.12 -15.03 11.66
CA ASN A 208 -3.92 -15.09 10.45
C ASN A 208 -5.11 -16.02 10.71
N GLY A 209 -6.33 -15.46 10.68
CA GLY A 209 -7.55 -16.21 10.97
C GLY A 209 -7.87 -17.33 9.97
N THR A 210 -7.14 -17.43 8.85
CA THR A 210 -7.34 -18.52 7.88
C THR A 210 -6.21 -19.54 7.89
N THR A 211 -4.95 -19.10 7.87
CA THR A 211 -3.82 -20.06 7.89
C THR A 211 -3.52 -20.58 9.30
N GLY A 212 -4.00 -19.89 10.35
CA GLY A 212 -3.64 -20.17 11.74
C GLY A 212 -2.23 -19.73 12.11
N GLU A 213 -1.45 -19.23 11.15
CA GLU A 213 -0.07 -18.79 11.36
C GLU A 213 -0.05 -17.55 12.25
N THR A 214 0.82 -17.56 13.27
CA THR A 214 1.04 -16.42 14.15
C THR A 214 2.40 -15.79 13.85
N ARG A 215 2.42 -14.48 13.67
CA ARG A 215 3.65 -13.69 13.49
C ARG A 215 3.66 -12.45 14.35
N LEU A 216 4.86 -11.93 14.61
CA LEU A 216 5.04 -10.67 15.31
C LEU A 216 4.95 -9.50 14.33
N VAL A 217 4.10 -8.52 14.64
CA VAL A 217 3.92 -7.29 13.86
C VAL A 217 4.19 -6.09 14.77
N PRO A 218 4.93 -5.06 14.34
CA PRO A 218 5.10 -3.84 15.14
C PRO A 218 3.77 -3.25 15.60
N ALA A 219 3.72 -2.76 16.85
CA ALA A 219 2.53 -2.10 17.36
C ALA A 219 2.17 -0.89 16.49
N GLY A 220 0.87 -0.71 16.25
CA GLY A 220 0.32 0.35 15.41
C GLY A 220 0.55 0.18 13.91
N ILE A 221 1.17 -0.91 13.46
CA ILE A 221 1.27 -1.24 12.04
C ILE A 221 0.27 -2.35 11.73
N ASP A 222 -0.50 -2.18 10.66
CA ASP A 222 -1.42 -3.22 10.21
C ASP A 222 -0.60 -4.37 9.60
N PRO A 223 -0.98 -5.65 9.82
CA PRO A 223 -0.31 -6.76 9.19
C PRO A 223 -0.28 -6.59 7.66
N GLY A 224 0.91 -6.58 7.07
CA GLY A 224 1.14 -6.45 5.62
C GLY A 224 1.65 -5.09 5.21
N TRP A 225 1.70 -4.18 6.18
CA TRP A 225 2.22 -2.83 6.03
C TRP A 225 3.52 -2.65 6.84
N ASP A 226 4.04 -3.74 7.41
CA ASP A 226 5.29 -3.83 8.15
C ASP A 226 6.53 -3.84 7.23
N HIS A 227 6.53 -3.00 6.20
CA HIS A 227 7.62 -2.85 5.24
C HIS A 227 7.64 -1.44 4.65
N ASN A 228 8.83 -0.99 4.21
CA ASN A 228 8.99 0.23 3.44
C ASN A 228 8.74 -0.03 1.94
N PRO A 229 7.71 0.56 1.31
CA PRO A 229 7.44 0.35 -0.12
C PRO A 229 8.60 0.70 -1.05
N GLY A 230 9.37 1.72 -0.68
CA GLY A 230 10.55 2.15 -1.43
C GLY A 230 11.71 1.16 -1.37
N ARG A 231 11.94 0.50 -0.23
CA ARG A 231 12.94 -0.58 -0.13
C ARG A 231 12.46 -1.87 -0.81
N ALA A 232 11.15 -2.17 -0.75
CA ALA A 232 10.58 -3.28 -1.50
C ALA A 232 10.79 -3.11 -3.01
N ARG A 233 10.75 -1.87 -3.52
CA ARG A 233 11.14 -1.55 -4.90
C ARG A 233 12.58 -1.97 -5.20
N GLU A 234 13.53 -1.63 -4.33
CA GLU A 234 14.96 -1.92 -4.53
C GLU A 234 15.21 -3.43 -4.66
N GLN A 235 14.49 -4.25 -3.88
CA GLN A 235 14.52 -5.72 -3.96
C GLN A 235 13.94 -6.27 -5.27
N LEU A 236 13.10 -5.51 -5.98
CA LEU A 236 12.56 -5.87 -7.30
C LEU A 236 13.49 -5.41 -8.45
N VAL A 237 14.61 -4.74 -8.14
CA VAL A 237 15.60 -4.28 -9.14
C VAL A 237 16.84 -5.19 -9.19
N SER A 238 17.13 -5.92 -8.11
CA SER A 238 18.21 -6.92 -8.01
C SER A 238 17.81 -8.26 -8.60
#